data_AF-A0AAD2FDI3-F1
#
_entry.id   AF-A0AAD2FDI3-F1
#
_cell.length_a   1.000
_cell.length_b   1.000
_cell.length_c   1.000
_cell.angle_alpha   90.00
_cell.angle_beta   90.00
_cell.angle_gamma   90.00
#
_symmetry.space_group_name_H-M   'P 1'
#
loop_
_entity.id
_entity.type
_entity.pdbx_description
1 polymer ?
#
loop_
_entity_poly.entity_id
_entity_poly.type
_entity_poly.pdbx_seq_one_letter_code
_entity_poly.pdbx_strand_id
1 'polypeptide(L)'
;MSATKDKKWTDDSIRWPEDQDKNKENEEEEEEEEGPMDIFKDPDPTESFHFKFEVDKLETVEIELDGYKAESDEIWQSTGLTIWKASEYLCHYIVKHKDDEAMDLSMKKSTAKDKRRVLELGAGLGLVGILAHRIASPQCEVILTDGDSEALPHLRENVDENKDEQKGQVLCQQLIWGEETSLEFLELQKKEKFDVILASDIVYSPVIIKPLWETIQILLEPNGTFLMAYAKRQVPVEIGDVLSAATEAGFVYQECKESDHEKGVFVYTFQWNGIQKE
;
A
#
# COMPACT_ATOMS: atom_id res chain seq x y z
N MET A 1 3.87 -24.41 -0.53
CA MET A 1 4.60 -23.68 -1.59
C MET A 1 5.93 -23.27 -1.00
N SER A 2 7.05 -23.43 -1.72
CA SER A 2 8.36 -22.99 -1.23
C SER A 2 8.28 -21.49 -1.00
N ALA A 3 8.49 -21.02 0.23
CA ALA A 3 8.60 -19.60 0.51
C ALA A 3 9.82 -19.08 -0.27
N THR A 4 9.59 -18.37 -1.36
CA THR A 4 10.62 -17.55 -1.98
C THR A 4 11.06 -16.56 -0.93
N LYS A 5 12.34 -16.62 -0.54
CA LYS A 5 12.91 -15.69 0.43
C LYS A 5 12.79 -14.27 -0.13
N ASP A 6 12.35 -13.33 0.70
CA ASP A 6 12.25 -11.91 0.30
C ASP A 6 13.62 -11.41 -0.19
N LYS A 7 13.61 -10.66 -1.29
CA LYS A 7 14.79 -9.96 -1.81
C LYS A 7 15.08 -8.78 -0.88
N LYS A 8 16.32 -8.64 -0.39
CA LYS A 8 16.69 -7.49 0.45
C LYS A 8 16.54 -6.20 -0.36
N TRP A 9 15.65 -5.31 0.07
CA TRP A 9 15.38 -4.03 -0.57
C TRP A 9 14.67 -3.11 0.42
N THR A 10 15.08 -1.84 0.49
CA THR A 10 14.42 -0.78 1.26
C THR A 10 14.30 0.47 0.38
N ASP A 11 13.41 1.39 0.75
CA ASP A 11 13.16 2.60 -0.03
C ASP A 11 14.14 3.76 0.23
N ASP A 12 15.06 3.59 1.18
CA ASP A 12 16.11 4.55 1.54
C ASP A 12 16.86 5.10 0.31
N SER A 13 17.28 4.18 -0.58
CA SER A 13 17.99 4.51 -1.83
C SER A 13 17.23 5.46 -2.78
N ILE A 14 15.90 5.47 -2.70
CA ILE A 14 15.01 6.33 -3.49
C ILE A 14 14.82 7.69 -2.82
N ARG A 15 14.83 7.70 -1.49
CA ARG A 15 14.54 8.87 -0.66
C ARG A 15 15.75 9.79 -0.51
N TRP A 16 16.94 9.22 -0.33
CA TRP A 16 18.19 9.94 -0.10
C TRP A 16 19.26 9.58 -1.15
N PRO A 17 19.08 9.99 -2.41
CA PRO A 17 20.02 9.64 -3.49
C PRO A 17 21.43 10.21 -3.27
N GLU A 18 21.59 11.29 -2.50
CA GLU A 18 22.88 11.95 -2.24
C GLU A 18 23.74 11.24 -1.19
N ASP A 19 23.16 10.42 -0.31
CA ASP A 19 23.91 9.68 0.72
C ASP A 19 24.51 8.36 0.20
N GLN A 20 24.16 7.96 -1.04
CA GLN A 20 24.76 6.80 -1.70
C GLN A 20 26.25 6.96 -2.04
N ASP A 21 26.72 8.19 -2.25
CA ASP A 21 28.13 8.47 -2.53
C ASP A 21 28.99 8.52 -1.25
N LYS A 22 28.39 8.85 -0.09
CA LYS A 22 29.09 8.79 1.21
C LYS A 22 29.27 7.36 1.71
N ASN A 23 28.28 6.50 1.49
CA ASN A 23 28.36 5.08 1.88
C ASN A 23 29.35 4.25 1.05
N LYS A 24 29.92 4.78 -0.04
CA LYS A 24 31.01 4.13 -0.78
C LYS A 24 32.41 4.56 -0.32
N GLU A 25 32.53 5.71 0.34
CA GLU A 25 33.81 6.19 0.88
C GLU A 25 33.98 5.90 2.38
N ASN A 26 32.90 5.52 3.09
CA ASN A 26 32.89 5.30 4.54
C ASN A 26 32.91 3.83 5.00
N GLU A 27 33.26 2.85 4.15
CA GLU A 27 33.48 1.47 4.63
C GLU A 27 34.74 1.31 5.50
N GLU A 28 35.55 2.36 5.74
CA GLU A 28 36.77 2.27 6.56
C GLU A 28 36.83 3.13 7.83
N GLU A 29 35.91 4.05 8.12
CA GLU A 29 35.96 4.85 9.37
C GLU A 29 34.55 5.22 9.90
N GLU A 30 33.91 4.30 10.63
CA GLU A 30 32.84 4.66 11.57
C GLU A 30 33.40 4.65 13.00
N GLU A 31 33.99 5.78 13.42
CA GLU A 31 33.98 6.16 14.84
C GLU A 31 32.67 6.92 15.08
N GLU A 32 31.74 6.29 15.81
CA GLU A 32 30.51 6.92 16.30
C GLU A 32 30.86 8.12 17.19
N GLU A 33 30.82 9.34 16.64
CA GLU A 33 30.66 10.53 17.50
C GLU A 33 29.23 10.53 18.04
N GLU A 34 29.03 9.93 19.21
CA GLU A 34 27.82 10.09 20.01
C GLU A 34 27.64 11.59 20.33
N GLY A 35 26.79 12.26 19.54
CA GLY A 35 26.25 13.57 19.89
C GLY A 35 25.55 13.51 21.26
N PRO A 36 25.32 14.66 21.93
CA PRO A 36 24.73 14.67 23.26
C PRO A 36 23.42 13.88 23.30
N MET A 37 23.41 12.80 24.07
CA MET A 37 22.27 11.91 24.27
C MET A 37 21.05 12.71 24.72
N ASP A 38 20.03 12.79 23.85
CA ASP A 38 18.79 13.52 24.16
C ASP A 38 17.97 12.73 25.18
N ILE A 39 18.12 13.10 26.45
CA ILE A 39 17.42 12.52 27.61
C ILE A 39 15.88 12.69 27.56
N PHE A 40 15.33 13.35 26.54
CA PHE A 40 13.89 13.46 26.30
C PHE A 40 13.37 12.56 25.16
N LYS A 41 14.24 11.85 24.42
CA LYS A 41 13.82 10.88 23.41
C LYS A 41 13.24 9.65 24.14
N ASP A 42 12.00 9.30 23.84
CA ASP A 42 11.36 8.10 24.38
C ASP A 42 12.23 6.88 24.02
N PRO A 43 12.68 6.07 25.01
CA PRO A 43 13.59 4.97 24.75
C PRO A 43 12.96 3.84 23.92
N ASP A 44 11.62 3.77 23.84
CA ASP A 44 10.92 2.78 23.03
C ASP A 44 10.50 3.39 21.68
N PRO A 45 11.09 2.97 20.56
CA PRO A 45 10.74 3.49 19.24
C PRO A 45 9.42 2.92 18.70
N THR A 46 8.85 1.90 19.35
CA THR A 46 7.64 1.21 18.89
C THR A 46 6.35 1.94 19.26
N GLU A 47 5.30 1.70 18.49
CA GLU A 47 3.95 2.24 18.72
C GLU A 47 2.89 1.25 18.26
N SER A 48 1.82 1.09 19.06
CA SER A 48 0.63 0.30 18.70
C SER A 48 -0.50 1.24 18.28
N PHE A 49 -0.95 1.09 17.04
CA PHE A 49 -1.99 1.91 16.43
C PHE A 49 -3.34 1.20 16.51
N HIS A 50 -4.36 1.90 17.01
CA HIS A 50 -5.69 1.33 17.22
C HIS A 50 -6.73 2.04 16.34
N PHE A 51 -7.44 1.26 15.51
CA PHE A 51 -8.45 1.77 14.59
C PHE A 51 -9.79 1.09 14.82
N LYS A 52 -10.86 1.87 14.60
CA LYS A 52 -12.24 1.39 14.73
C LYS A 52 -13.09 1.87 13.56
N PHE A 53 -13.62 0.92 12.81
CA PHE A 53 -14.43 1.18 11.63
C PHE A 53 -15.84 0.64 11.78
N GLU A 54 -16.83 1.52 11.77
CA GLU A 54 -18.25 1.15 11.79
C GLU A 54 -18.70 0.73 10.38
N VAL A 55 -18.77 -0.57 10.13
CA VAL A 55 -19.04 -1.14 8.80
C VAL A 55 -20.53 -1.05 8.45
N ASP A 56 -21.38 -1.47 9.39
CA ASP A 56 -22.84 -1.36 9.34
C ASP A 56 -23.36 -1.19 10.79
N LYS A 57 -24.66 -0.94 11.00
CA LYS A 57 -25.25 -0.75 12.33
C LYS A 57 -24.98 -1.86 13.36
N LEU A 58 -24.59 -3.05 12.89
CA LEU A 58 -24.36 -4.24 13.70
C LEU A 58 -22.93 -4.78 13.60
N GLU A 59 -22.10 -4.22 12.71
CA GLU A 59 -20.74 -4.72 12.46
C GLU A 59 -19.75 -3.57 12.65
N THR A 60 -18.79 -3.82 13.52
CA THR A 60 -17.67 -2.91 13.76
C THR A 60 -16.39 -3.73 13.69
N VAL A 61 -15.42 -3.21 12.94
CA VAL A 61 -14.10 -3.82 12.80
C VAL A 61 -13.13 -2.99 13.62
N GLU A 62 -12.45 -3.65 14.55
CA GLU A 62 -11.35 -3.09 15.33
C GLU A 62 -10.06 -3.74 14.82
N ILE A 63 -9.06 -2.91 14.56
CA ILE A 63 -7.74 -3.30 14.05
C ILE A 63 -6.69 -2.68 14.96
N GLU A 64 -5.76 -3.50 15.42
CA GLU A 64 -4.60 -3.10 16.19
C GLU A 64 -3.36 -3.45 15.37
N LEU A 65 -2.43 -2.50 15.21
CA LEU A 65 -1.22 -2.70 14.42
C LEU A 65 -0.02 -2.28 15.23
N ASP A 66 1.02 -3.10 15.24
CA ASP A 66 2.30 -2.76 15.82
C ASP A 66 3.27 -2.27 14.73
N GLY A 67 4.04 -1.23 15.09
CA GLY A 67 5.07 -0.65 14.24
C GLY A 67 5.90 0.35 15.03
N TYR A 68 6.32 1.43 14.35
CA TYR A 68 7.21 2.43 14.92
C TYR A 68 6.62 3.84 14.89
N LYS A 69 7.00 4.64 15.88
CA LYS A 69 6.67 6.07 15.96
C LYS A 69 7.26 6.79 14.77
N ALA A 70 6.47 7.63 14.07
CA ALA A 70 6.85 8.32 12.83
C ALA A 70 8.19 9.10 12.87
N GLU A 71 8.69 9.42 14.05
CA GLU A 71 9.93 10.14 14.34
C GLU A 71 11.14 9.25 14.71
N SER A 72 10.96 7.93 14.73
CA SER A 72 12.00 6.95 15.03
C SER A 72 13.08 6.88 13.95
N ASP A 73 14.32 6.64 14.36
CA ASP A 73 15.50 6.51 13.47
C ASP A 73 15.33 5.34 12.48
N GLU A 74 14.66 4.27 12.89
CA GLU A 74 14.38 3.09 12.06
C GLU A 74 13.49 3.41 10.85
N ILE A 75 12.59 4.41 10.97
CA ILE A 75 11.72 4.85 9.88
C ILE A 75 12.48 5.65 8.81
N TRP A 76 13.62 6.23 9.15
CA TRP A 76 14.41 6.95 8.15
C TRP A 76 14.97 6.00 7.10
N GLN A 77 15.18 4.73 7.46
CA GLN A 77 15.63 3.67 6.56
C GLN A 77 14.48 2.94 5.86
N SER A 78 13.26 2.98 6.42
CA SER A 78 12.06 2.36 5.85
C SER A 78 10.78 3.17 6.14
N THR A 79 10.10 3.65 5.09
CA THR A 79 8.82 4.36 5.26
C THR A 79 7.63 3.45 5.56
N GLY A 80 7.79 2.13 5.39
CA GLY A 80 6.72 1.14 5.56
C GLY A 80 6.43 0.73 7.01
N LEU A 81 7.22 1.23 7.96
CA LEU A 81 7.20 0.83 9.37
C LEU A 81 6.22 1.61 10.27
N THR A 82 5.41 2.52 9.71
CA THR A 82 4.46 3.35 10.47
C THR A 82 3.14 3.57 9.71
N ILE A 83 2.15 4.16 10.38
CA ILE A 83 0.87 4.51 9.75
C ILE A 83 0.88 5.93 9.20
N TRP A 84 0.50 6.04 7.94
CA TRP A 84 0.34 7.31 7.24
C TRP A 84 -1.12 7.71 7.08
N LYS A 85 -1.39 9.02 7.18
CA LYS A 85 -2.72 9.61 7.25
C LYS A 85 -3.68 9.17 6.13
N ALA A 86 -3.19 8.97 4.90
CA ALA A 86 -4.08 8.59 3.81
C ALA A 86 -4.68 7.17 3.95
N SER A 87 -4.04 6.27 4.69
CA SER A 87 -4.51 4.90 4.89
C SER A 87 -5.85 4.85 5.65
N GLU A 88 -5.99 5.62 6.72
CA GLU A 88 -7.24 5.72 7.49
C GLU A 88 -8.37 6.35 6.65
N TYR A 89 -8.07 7.37 5.84
CA TYR A 89 -9.02 7.96 4.90
C TYR A 89 -9.50 6.95 3.85
N LEU A 90 -8.57 6.15 3.32
CA LEU A 90 -8.89 5.10 2.37
C LEU A 90 -9.79 4.02 3.01
N CYS A 91 -9.52 3.67 4.27
CA CYS A 91 -10.34 2.75 5.04
C CYS A 91 -11.79 3.24 5.18
N HIS A 92 -11.99 4.51 5.54
CA HIS A 92 -13.33 5.09 5.61
C HIS A 92 -14.04 5.11 4.25
N TYR A 93 -13.30 5.37 3.17
CA TYR A 93 -13.85 5.26 1.81
C TYR A 93 -14.32 3.83 1.53
N ILE A 94 -13.46 2.83 1.76
CA ILE A 94 -13.77 1.42 1.50
C ILE A 94 -15.02 0.98 2.26
N VAL A 95 -15.13 1.33 3.55
CA VAL A 95 -16.31 1.01 4.36
C VAL A 95 -17.58 1.63 3.79
N LYS A 96 -17.52 2.92 3.41
CA LYS A 96 -18.66 3.64 2.84
C LYS A 96 -19.11 3.07 1.49
N HIS A 97 -18.17 2.58 0.69
CA HIS A 97 -18.38 2.13 -0.68
C HIS A 97 -18.36 0.60 -0.83
N LYS A 98 -18.34 -0.17 0.26
CA LYS A 98 -18.20 -1.65 0.26
C LYS A 98 -19.25 -2.42 -0.54
N ASP A 99 -20.41 -1.80 -0.77
CA ASP A 99 -21.52 -2.39 -1.54
C ASP A 99 -21.60 -1.76 -2.96
N ASP A 100 -20.75 -0.83 -3.35
CA ASP A 100 -20.70 -0.27 -4.71
C ASP A 100 -20.07 -1.26 -5.70
N GLU A 101 -20.53 -1.30 -6.95
CA GLU A 101 -20.07 -2.32 -7.93
C GLU A 101 -18.54 -2.34 -8.13
N ALA A 102 -17.91 -1.17 -8.13
CA ALA A 102 -16.46 -1.03 -8.28
C ALA A 102 -15.68 -1.57 -7.05
N MET A 103 -16.31 -1.63 -5.88
CA MET A 103 -15.71 -1.99 -4.59
C MET A 103 -16.52 -3.09 -3.88
N ASP A 104 -17.31 -3.90 -4.60
CA ASP A 104 -18.23 -4.89 -4.01
C ASP A 104 -17.46 -6.07 -3.39
N LEU A 105 -16.80 -5.81 -2.26
CA LEU A 105 -16.10 -6.80 -1.45
C LEU A 105 -17.11 -7.77 -0.81
N SER A 106 -18.37 -7.35 -0.67
CA SER A 106 -19.44 -8.20 -0.14
C SER A 106 -19.92 -9.26 -1.13
N MET A 107 -19.59 -9.12 -2.42
CA MET A 107 -20.02 -9.98 -3.53
C MET A 107 -21.56 -10.13 -3.62
N LYS A 108 -22.34 -9.21 -3.06
CA LYS A 108 -23.81 -9.27 -3.09
C LYS A 108 -24.38 -8.91 -4.46
N LYS A 109 -23.63 -8.18 -5.28
CA LYS A 109 -24.07 -7.68 -6.60
C LYS A 109 -23.36 -8.38 -7.76
N SER A 110 -22.23 -9.03 -7.52
CA SER A 110 -21.49 -9.77 -8.54
C SER A 110 -22.22 -11.07 -8.93
N THR A 111 -22.66 -11.17 -10.18
CA THR A 111 -23.31 -12.38 -10.74
C THR A 111 -22.40 -13.18 -11.68
N ALA A 112 -21.12 -12.80 -11.83
CA ALA A 112 -20.29 -13.24 -12.97
C ALA A 112 -18.93 -13.88 -12.62
N LYS A 113 -18.39 -13.71 -11.40
CA LYS A 113 -17.11 -14.33 -10.99
C LYS A 113 -17.30 -15.11 -9.69
N ASP A 114 -16.71 -16.31 -9.63
CA ASP A 114 -16.71 -17.18 -8.43
C ASP A 114 -15.80 -16.65 -7.31
N LYS A 115 -14.97 -15.63 -7.60
CA LYS A 115 -13.99 -15.05 -6.68
C LYS A 115 -13.73 -13.59 -7.05
N ARG A 116 -13.53 -12.72 -6.05
CA ARG A 116 -13.07 -11.34 -6.26
C ARG A 116 -11.68 -11.16 -5.67
N ARG A 117 -10.78 -10.52 -6.42
CA ARG A 117 -9.36 -10.42 -6.04
C ARG A 117 -8.96 -8.97 -5.80
N VAL A 118 -8.37 -8.74 -4.64
CA VAL A 118 -7.91 -7.43 -4.18
C VAL A 118 -6.41 -7.49 -3.96
N LEU A 119 -5.68 -6.51 -4.48
CA LEU A 119 -4.25 -6.32 -4.22
C LEU A 119 -4.04 -4.98 -3.53
N GLU A 120 -3.24 -4.93 -2.48
CA GLU A 120 -2.72 -3.68 -1.93
C GLU A 120 -1.25 -3.52 -2.33
N LEU A 121 -0.91 -2.35 -2.88
CA LEU A 121 0.45 -1.95 -3.20
C LEU A 121 1.00 -1.01 -2.13
N GLY A 122 2.19 -1.30 -1.60
CA GLY A 122 2.83 -0.46 -0.58
C GLY A 122 2.03 -0.46 0.72
N ALA A 123 1.74 -1.66 1.23
CA ALA A 123 0.86 -1.87 2.36
C ALA A 123 1.43 -1.31 3.68
N GLY A 124 2.75 -1.16 3.81
CA GLY A 124 3.41 -0.84 5.08
C GLY A 124 2.98 -1.81 6.17
N LEU A 125 2.34 -1.30 7.24
CA LEU A 125 1.79 -2.13 8.33
C LEU A 125 0.47 -2.85 7.98
N GLY A 126 -0.17 -2.54 6.85
CA GLY A 126 -1.27 -3.33 6.29
C GLY A 126 -2.69 -2.89 6.64
N LEU A 127 -2.89 -1.69 7.20
CA LEU A 127 -4.20 -1.21 7.66
C LEU A 127 -5.32 -1.39 6.62
N VAL A 128 -5.07 -0.98 5.37
CA VAL A 128 -6.12 -0.94 4.33
C VAL A 128 -6.48 -2.35 3.87
N GLY A 129 -5.49 -3.20 3.57
CA GLY A 129 -5.74 -4.57 3.15
C GLY A 129 -6.32 -5.45 4.27
N ILE A 130 -5.90 -5.25 5.52
CA ILE A 130 -6.50 -5.95 6.68
C ILE A 130 -7.97 -5.57 6.80
N LEU A 131 -8.32 -4.28 6.70
CA LEU A 131 -9.72 -3.86 6.72
C LEU A 131 -10.50 -4.45 5.55
N ALA A 132 -9.94 -4.39 4.33
CA ALA A 132 -10.56 -4.96 3.14
C ALA A 132 -10.87 -6.45 3.35
N HIS A 133 -9.94 -7.23 3.90
CA HIS A 133 -10.15 -8.64 4.28
C HIS A 133 -11.29 -8.79 5.29
N ARG A 134 -11.27 -8.00 6.36
CA ARG A 134 -12.24 -8.10 7.46
C ARG A 134 -13.68 -7.78 7.06
N ILE A 135 -13.90 -6.99 6.02
CA ILE A 135 -15.24 -6.69 5.52
C ILE A 135 -15.63 -7.48 4.27
N ALA A 136 -14.71 -8.27 3.72
CA ALA A 136 -14.94 -9.01 2.50
C ALA A 136 -15.78 -10.29 2.70
N SER A 137 -16.41 -10.73 1.62
CA SER A 137 -17.04 -12.04 1.49
C SER A 137 -16.00 -13.18 1.61
N PRO A 138 -16.41 -14.38 2.05
CA PRO A 138 -15.56 -15.58 1.99
C PRO A 138 -15.04 -15.94 0.59
N GLN A 139 -15.63 -15.37 -0.47
CA GLN A 139 -15.20 -15.57 -1.87
C GLN A 139 -14.16 -14.53 -2.32
N CYS A 140 -13.72 -13.63 -1.45
CA CYS A 140 -12.69 -12.67 -1.77
C CYS A 140 -11.30 -13.21 -1.43
N GLU A 141 -10.29 -12.79 -2.20
CA GLU A 141 -8.88 -12.95 -1.85
C GLU A 141 -8.26 -11.57 -1.79
N VAL A 142 -7.59 -11.28 -0.68
CA VAL A 142 -6.85 -10.04 -0.46
C VAL A 142 -5.37 -10.39 -0.37
N ILE A 143 -4.56 -9.74 -1.19
CA ILE A 143 -3.10 -9.89 -1.18
C ILE A 143 -2.51 -8.54 -0.82
N LEU A 144 -1.83 -8.47 0.32
CA LEU A 144 -1.10 -7.29 0.76
C LEU A 144 0.34 -7.41 0.28
N THR A 145 0.86 -6.34 -0.32
CA THR A 145 2.22 -6.33 -0.81
C THR A 145 2.98 -5.08 -0.40
N ASP A 146 4.25 -5.28 -0.09
CA ASP A 146 5.22 -4.21 0.08
C ASP A 146 6.53 -4.58 -0.63
N GLY A 147 7.28 -3.59 -1.09
CA GLY A 147 8.61 -3.80 -1.64
C GLY A 147 9.66 -3.96 -0.53
N ASP A 148 9.44 -3.29 0.59
CA ASP A 148 10.41 -3.14 1.66
C ASP A 148 10.54 -4.41 2.51
N SER A 149 11.73 -5.01 2.48
CA SER A 149 12.02 -6.24 3.24
C SER A 149 12.01 -6.05 4.75
N GLU A 150 12.17 -4.83 5.25
CA GLU A 150 12.06 -4.51 6.68
C GLU A 150 10.59 -4.30 7.09
N ALA A 151 9.71 -3.83 6.19
CA ALA A 151 8.28 -3.71 6.48
C ALA A 151 7.53 -5.06 6.44
N LEU A 152 7.97 -5.98 5.58
CA LEU A 152 7.28 -7.27 5.37
C LEU A 152 7.11 -8.16 6.62
N PRO A 153 8.09 -8.27 7.54
CA PRO A 153 7.90 -8.96 8.82
C PRO A 153 6.73 -8.38 9.63
N HIS A 154 6.70 -7.06 9.82
CA HIS A 154 5.64 -6.36 10.56
C HIS A 154 4.28 -6.48 9.88
N LEU A 155 4.24 -6.36 8.55
CA LEU A 155 3.04 -6.59 7.76
C LEU A 155 2.45 -7.99 8.02
N ARG A 156 3.30 -9.02 8.06
CA ARG A 156 2.87 -10.42 8.29
C ARG A 156 2.36 -10.62 9.71
N GLU A 157 3.06 -10.09 10.70
CA GLU A 157 2.64 -10.16 12.12
C GLU A 157 1.28 -9.48 12.30
N ASN A 158 1.13 -8.24 11.82
CA ASN A 158 -0.13 -7.50 11.86
C ASN A 158 -1.27 -8.22 11.15
N VAL A 159 -1.02 -8.83 9.98
CA VAL A 159 -2.04 -9.64 9.29
C VAL A 159 -2.40 -10.89 10.08
N ASP A 160 -1.43 -11.58 10.67
CA ASP A 160 -1.67 -12.80 11.45
C ASP A 160 -2.49 -12.52 12.72
N GLU A 161 -2.30 -11.36 13.35
CA GLU A 161 -3.07 -10.92 14.51
C GLU A 161 -4.49 -10.46 14.17
N ASN A 162 -4.67 -9.90 12.97
CA ASN A 162 -5.94 -9.32 12.56
C ASN A 162 -6.76 -10.15 11.58
N LYS A 163 -6.28 -11.29 11.09
CA LYS A 163 -7.05 -12.13 10.14
C LYS A 163 -8.28 -12.76 10.80
N ASP A 164 -9.37 -12.81 10.03
CA ASP A 164 -10.58 -13.54 10.40
C ASP A 164 -10.77 -14.76 9.48
N GLU A 165 -10.71 -15.96 10.05
CA GLU A 165 -10.87 -17.24 9.35
C GLU A 165 -12.31 -17.47 8.81
N GLN A 166 -13.28 -16.65 9.21
CA GLN A 166 -14.63 -16.64 8.64
C GLN A 166 -14.71 -15.83 7.34
N LYS A 167 -13.68 -15.05 7.02
CA LYS A 167 -13.61 -14.20 5.83
C LYS A 167 -12.84 -14.89 4.72
N GLY A 168 -12.55 -14.15 3.64
CA GLY A 168 -11.85 -14.65 2.47
C GLY A 168 -10.39 -15.03 2.75
N GLN A 169 -9.64 -15.35 1.71
CA GLN A 169 -8.21 -15.59 1.85
C GLN A 169 -7.46 -14.26 2.02
N VAL A 170 -6.50 -14.20 2.95
CA VAL A 170 -5.54 -13.10 3.09
C VAL A 170 -4.11 -13.61 2.97
N LEU A 171 -3.27 -12.91 2.21
CA LEU A 171 -1.86 -13.27 1.98
C LEU A 171 -0.97 -12.02 2.02
N CYS A 172 0.29 -12.20 2.44
CA CYS A 172 1.33 -11.18 2.38
C CYS A 172 2.45 -11.63 1.46
N GLN A 173 2.86 -10.80 0.51
CA GLN A 173 3.93 -11.12 -0.45
C GLN A 173 4.77 -9.88 -0.76
N GLN A 174 6.06 -10.08 -1.07
CA GLN A 174 6.88 -8.97 -1.57
C GLN A 174 6.48 -8.61 -3.01
N LEU A 175 6.37 -7.31 -3.29
CA LEU A 175 6.24 -6.79 -4.65
C LEU A 175 6.97 -5.45 -4.76
N ILE A 176 8.17 -5.49 -5.35
CA ILE A 176 8.86 -4.28 -5.82
C ILE A 176 8.23 -3.88 -7.15
N TRP A 177 7.83 -2.63 -7.32
CA TRP A 177 7.13 -2.17 -8.52
C TRP A 177 8.04 -2.12 -9.75
N GLY A 178 7.45 -2.35 -10.92
CA GLY A 178 8.13 -2.34 -12.21
C GLY A 178 7.64 -3.45 -13.13
N GLU A 179 7.89 -3.31 -14.43
CA GLU A 179 7.43 -4.27 -15.45
C GLU A 179 7.89 -5.72 -15.17
N GLU A 180 9.19 -5.96 -15.00
CA GLU A 180 9.75 -7.31 -14.84
C GLU A 180 9.23 -8.01 -13.57
N THR A 181 9.29 -7.32 -12.43
CA THR A 181 8.84 -7.85 -11.14
C THR A 181 7.34 -8.09 -11.12
N SER A 182 6.55 -7.27 -11.81
CA SER A 182 5.10 -7.46 -11.93
C SER A 182 4.74 -8.65 -12.81
N LEU A 183 5.50 -8.91 -13.88
CA LEU A 183 5.34 -10.12 -14.70
C LEU A 183 5.69 -11.38 -13.90
N GLU A 184 6.79 -11.37 -13.15
CA GLU A 184 7.16 -12.46 -12.23
C GLU A 184 6.05 -12.70 -11.20
N PHE A 185 5.56 -11.64 -10.58
CA PHE A 185 4.48 -11.71 -9.59
C PHE A 185 3.20 -12.28 -10.21
N LEU A 186 2.82 -11.84 -11.41
CA LEU A 186 1.65 -12.35 -12.12
C LEU A 186 1.75 -13.85 -12.42
N GLU A 187 2.94 -14.36 -12.75
CA GLU A 187 3.17 -15.81 -12.92
C GLU A 187 2.99 -16.56 -11.58
N LEU A 188 3.44 -16.00 -10.45
CA LEU A 188 3.18 -16.56 -9.11
C LEU A 188 1.67 -16.57 -8.79
N GLN A 189 0.93 -15.58 -9.28
CA GLN A 189 -0.53 -15.50 -9.20
C GLN A 189 -1.25 -16.33 -10.28
N LYS A 190 -0.56 -17.25 -10.97
CA LYS A 190 -1.12 -18.11 -12.03
C LYS A 190 -1.80 -17.34 -13.16
N LYS A 191 -1.31 -16.13 -13.46
CA LYS A 191 -1.86 -15.21 -14.47
C LYS A 191 -3.24 -14.67 -14.15
N GLU A 192 -3.71 -14.84 -12.93
CA GLU A 192 -4.93 -14.19 -12.46
C GLU A 192 -4.61 -12.74 -12.09
N LYS A 193 -5.39 -11.80 -12.61
CA LYS A 193 -5.29 -10.37 -12.33
C LYS A 193 -6.25 -9.95 -11.20
N PHE A 194 -6.20 -8.69 -10.79
CA PHE A 194 -6.96 -8.17 -9.65
C PHE A 194 -8.12 -7.30 -10.11
N ASP A 195 -9.28 -7.49 -9.50
CA ASP A 195 -10.48 -6.68 -9.73
C ASP A 195 -10.33 -5.30 -9.09
N VAL A 196 -9.65 -5.24 -7.95
CA VAL A 196 -9.38 -4.01 -7.21
C VAL A 196 -7.90 -3.97 -6.84
N ILE A 197 -7.26 -2.84 -7.12
CA ILE A 197 -5.95 -2.50 -6.56
C ILE A 197 -6.14 -1.34 -5.59
N LEU A 198 -5.53 -1.42 -4.41
CA LEU A 198 -5.56 -0.42 -3.35
C LEU A 198 -4.15 0.13 -3.14
N ALA A 199 -4.04 1.42 -2.84
CA ALA A 199 -2.79 1.99 -2.35
C ALA A 199 -3.04 3.26 -1.52
N SER A 200 -2.29 3.46 -0.45
CA SER A 200 -2.36 4.68 0.35
C SER A 200 -0.98 5.25 0.63
N ASP A 201 -0.79 6.55 0.37
CA ASP A 201 0.45 7.29 0.65
C ASP A 201 1.72 6.72 0.00
N ILE A 202 1.57 6.10 -1.16
CA ILE A 202 2.67 5.51 -1.93
C ILE A 202 3.46 6.50 -2.81
N VAL A 203 3.09 7.79 -2.83
CA VAL A 203 3.67 8.78 -3.75
C VAL A 203 4.60 9.74 -3.00
N TYR A 204 5.91 9.44 -2.99
CA TYR A 204 6.92 10.24 -2.27
C TYR A 204 8.17 10.58 -3.08
N SER A 205 8.38 9.95 -4.25
CA SER A 205 9.52 10.23 -5.13
C SER A 205 9.13 10.08 -6.61
N PRO A 206 9.61 10.95 -7.54
CA PRO A 206 9.30 10.83 -8.96
C PRO A 206 9.69 9.49 -9.60
N VAL A 207 10.75 8.84 -9.11
CA VAL A 207 11.28 7.61 -9.71
C VAL A 207 10.32 6.43 -9.61
N ILE A 208 9.36 6.48 -8.69
CA ILE A 208 8.39 5.39 -8.48
C ILE A 208 7.19 5.47 -9.43
N ILE A 209 6.96 6.63 -10.09
CA ILE A 209 5.77 6.88 -10.90
C ILE A 209 5.69 5.89 -12.08
N LYS A 210 6.77 5.74 -12.85
CA LYS A 210 6.79 4.81 -13.99
C LYS A 210 6.62 3.35 -13.55
N PRO A 211 7.42 2.82 -12.59
CA PRO A 211 7.24 1.46 -12.07
C PRO A 211 5.84 1.19 -11.51
N LEU A 212 5.23 2.16 -10.83
CA LEU A 212 3.86 2.05 -10.31
C LEU A 212 2.85 1.79 -11.44
N TRP A 213 2.89 2.62 -12.49
CA TRP A 213 1.94 2.48 -13.60
C TRP A 213 2.15 1.20 -14.41
N GLU A 214 3.39 0.77 -14.63
CA GLU A 214 3.68 -0.55 -15.22
C GLU A 214 3.05 -1.68 -14.41
N THR A 215 3.21 -1.62 -13.08
CA THR A 215 2.67 -2.62 -12.15
C THR A 215 1.14 -2.68 -12.24
N ILE A 216 0.46 -1.53 -12.18
CA ILE A 216 -1.00 -1.47 -12.26
C ILE A 216 -1.50 -1.98 -13.62
N GLN A 217 -0.85 -1.60 -14.73
CA GLN A 217 -1.22 -2.09 -16.08
C GLN A 217 -1.14 -3.61 -16.20
N ILE A 218 -0.09 -4.21 -15.63
CA ILE A 218 0.14 -5.65 -15.70
C ILE A 218 -0.85 -6.40 -14.82
N LEU A 219 -1.09 -5.91 -13.60
CA LEU A 219 -1.81 -6.65 -12.56
C LEU A 219 -3.32 -6.36 -12.50
N LEU A 220 -3.80 -5.23 -13.02
CA LEU A 220 -5.22 -4.89 -12.98
C LEU A 220 -6.01 -5.60 -14.09
N GLU A 221 -7.18 -6.13 -13.73
CA GLU A 221 -8.16 -6.63 -14.70
C GLU A 221 -8.62 -5.50 -15.65
N PRO A 222 -8.98 -5.78 -16.92
CA PRO A 222 -9.42 -4.75 -17.86
C PRO A 222 -10.59 -3.88 -17.39
N ASN A 223 -11.50 -4.45 -16.58
CA ASN A 223 -12.63 -3.74 -15.96
C ASN A 223 -12.40 -3.49 -14.46
N GLY A 224 -11.17 -3.68 -13.99
CA GLY A 224 -10.79 -3.47 -12.60
C GLY A 224 -10.71 -1.99 -12.25
N THR A 225 -10.67 -1.70 -10.96
CA THR A 225 -10.51 -0.34 -10.43
C THR A 225 -9.26 -0.27 -9.57
N PHE A 226 -8.40 0.71 -9.85
CA PHE A 226 -7.35 1.10 -8.92
C PHE A 226 -7.86 2.27 -8.06
N LEU A 227 -7.80 2.11 -6.74
CA LEU A 227 -8.20 3.12 -5.77
C LEU A 227 -6.98 3.56 -4.97
N MET A 228 -6.71 4.86 -5.00
CA MET A 228 -5.55 5.45 -4.34
C MET A 228 -5.96 6.55 -3.38
N ALA A 229 -5.43 6.55 -2.17
CA ALA A 229 -5.45 7.72 -1.30
C ALA A 229 -4.05 8.36 -1.23
N TYR A 230 -4.02 9.69 -1.30
CA TYR A 230 -2.81 10.50 -1.34
C TYR A 230 -2.92 11.66 -0.35
N ALA A 231 -1.98 11.77 0.59
CA ALA A 231 -1.81 12.94 1.43
C ALA A 231 -0.70 13.84 0.86
N LYS A 232 -1.03 15.11 0.65
CA LYS A 232 -0.07 16.12 0.20
C LYS A 232 1.06 16.29 1.22
N ARG A 233 2.29 16.15 0.74
CA ARG A 233 3.53 16.28 1.53
C ARG A 233 4.50 17.23 0.86
N GLN A 234 5.52 17.66 1.59
CA GLN A 234 6.63 18.44 1.06
C GLN A 234 7.70 17.49 0.50
N VAL A 235 7.38 16.84 -0.62
CA VAL A 235 8.23 15.89 -1.33
C VAL A 235 8.40 16.35 -2.79
N PRO A 236 9.44 15.90 -3.52
CA PRO A 236 9.73 16.37 -4.88
C PRO A 236 8.81 15.76 -5.94
N VAL A 237 7.57 15.43 -5.59
CA VAL A 237 6.54 14.88 -6.47
C VAL A 237 5.19 15.45 -6.10
N GLU A 238 4.41 15.86 -7.10
CA GLU A 238 3.05 16.35 -6.89
C GLU A 238 2.04 15.36 -7.46
N ILE A 239 0.79 15.45 -6.98
CA ILE A 239 -0.29 14.60 -7.49
C ILE A 239 -0.48 14.76 -9.00
N GLY A 240 -0.19 15.95 -9.55
CA GLY A 240 -0.27 16.22 -10.99
C GLY A 240 0.63 15.31 -11.83
N ASP A 241 1.82 14.95 -11.32
CA ASP A 241 2.76 14.06 -12.02
C ASP A 241 2.18 12.65 -12.13
N VAL A 242 1.57 12.16 -11.04
CA VAL A 242 0.91 10.86 -10.98
C VAL A 242 -0.30 10.82 -11.90
N LEU A 243 -1.13 11.86 -11.89
CA LEU A 243 -2.33 11.97 -12.73
C LEU A 243 -1.98 12.08 -14.22
N SER A 244 -0.91 12.81 -14.58
CA SER A 244 -0.42 12.88 -15.97
C SER A 244 0.04 11.50 -16.44
N ALA A 245 0.89 10.85 -15.64
CA ALA A 245 1.38 9.50 -15.95
C ALA A 245 0.25 8.47 -16.06
N ALA A 246 -0.80 8.58 -15.24
CA ALA A 246 -2.00 7.75 -15.36
C ALA A 246 -2.62 7.86 -16.75
N THR A 247 -2.82 9.09 -17.25
CA THR A 247 -3.42 9.33 -18.57
C THR A 247 -2.51 8.88 -19.71
N GLU A 248 -1.20 9.06 -19.55
CA GLU A 248 -0.21 8.60 -20.50
C GLU A 248 -0.24 7.07 -20.63
N ALA A 249 -0.39 6.39 -19.49
CA ALA A 249 -0.57 4.96 -19.35
C ALA A 249 -1.95 4.45 -19.79
N GLY A 250 -2.90 5.29 -20.19
CA GLY A 250 -4.21 4.84 -20.68
C GLY A 250 -5.29 4.68 -19.60
N PHE A 251 -5.08 5.27 -18.41
CA PHE A 251 -6.12 5.34 -17.39
C PHE A 251 -6.94 6.62 -17.50
N VAL A 252 -8.23 6.51 -17.23
CA VAL A 252 -9.06 7.64 -16.80
C VAL A 252 -9.13 7.65 -15.29
N TYR A 253 -9.15 8.83 -14.69
CA TYR A 253 -9.25 8.98 -13.25
C TYR A 253 -10.39 9.91 -12.85
N GLN A 254 -10.86 9.71 -11.62
CA GLN A 254 -11.86 10.57 -10.99
C GLN A 254 -11.45 10.81 -9.54
N GLU A 255 -11.50 12.08 -9.13
CA GLU A 255 -11.40 12.45 -7.72
C GLU A 255 -12.72 12.13 -7.00
N CYS A 256 -12.62 11.45 -5.86
CA CYS A 256 -13.75 11.09 -5.03
C CYS A 256 -14.20 12.26 -4.16
N LYS A 257 -15.48 12.24 -3.76
CA LYS A 257 -16.06 13.31 -2.92
C LYS A 257 -15.54 13.30 -1.48
N GLU A 258 -14.95 12.18 -1.09
CA GLU A 258 -14.35 11.91 0.20
C GLU A 258 -12.95 12.53 0.34
N SER A 259 -12.41 13.13 -0.73
CA SER A 259 -11.21 13.96 -0.67
C SER A 259 -11.44 15.15 0.28
N ASP A 260 -10.48 15.36 1.16
CA ASP A 260 -10.44 16.43 2.16
C ASP A 260 -9.34 17.42 1.79
N HIS A 261 -9.72 18.42 0.99
CA HIS A 261 -8.81 19.47 0.52
C HIS A 261 -8.23 20.31 1.65
N GLU A 262 -8.97 20.50 2.74
CA GLU A 262 -8.51 21.29 3.90
C GLU A 262 -7.37 20.58 4.61
N LYS A 263 -7.49 19.26 4.74
CA LYS A 263 -6.47 18.40 5.35
C LYS A 263 -5.44 17.86 4.36
N GLY A 264 -5.57 18.22 3.08
CA GLY A 264 -4.68 17.83 1.99
C GLY A 264 -4.66 16.33 1.71
N VAL A 265 -5.78 15.61 1.92
CA VAL A 265 -5.89 14.17 1.62
C VAL A 265 -6.88 13.97 0.49
N PHE A 266 -6.50 13.21 -0.53
CA PHE A 266 -7.27 13.05 -1.75
C PHE A 266 -7.47 11.57 -2.04
N VAL A 267 -8.64 11.21 -2.54
CA VAL A 267 -8.96 9.84 -2.95
C VAL A 267 -9.29 9.83 -4.43
N TYR A 268 -8.65 8.96 -5.19
CA TYR A 268 -8.81 8.83 -6.63
C TYR A 268 -9.14 7.40 -7.04
N THR A 269 -10.09 7.26 -7.95
CA THR A 269 -10.34 6.01 -8.67
C THR A 269 -9.76 6.10 -10.08
N PHE A 270 -9.14 5.03 -10.54
CA PHE A 270 -8.56 4.90 -11.87
C PHE A 270 -9.13 3.65 -12.56
N GLN A 271 -9.45 3.79 -13.84
CA GLN A 271 -9.96 2.71 -14.67
C GLN A 271 -9.27 2.73 -16.03
N TRP A 272 -8.99 1.54 -16.56
CA TRP A 272 -8.39 1.41 -17.88
C TRP A 272 -9.38 1.88 -18.96
N ASN A 273 -8.93 2.74 -19.88
CA ASN A 273 -9.80 3.28 -20.93
C ASN A 273 -9.88 2.40 -22.20
N GLY A 274 -9.20 1.25 -22.21
CA GLY A 274 -9.20 0.30 -23.33
C GLY A 274 -8.22 0.63 -24.46
N ILE A 275 -7.55 1.78 -24.42
CA ILE A 275 -6.65 2.23 -25.49
C ILE A 275 -5.23 1.78 -25.17
N GLN A 276 -4.78 0.69 -25.80
CA GLN A 276 -3.34 0.42 -25.89
C GLN A 276 -2.73 1.44 -26.84
N LYS A 277 -1.80 2.27 -26.37
CA LYS A 277 -0.94 3.04 -27.27
C LYS A 277 0.03 2.07 -27.93
N GLU A 278 0.01 2.03 -29.26
CA GLU A 278 0.97 1.32 -30.12
C GLU A 278 2.41 1.77 -29.91
#